data_AF-A0A0F5JM54-F1
#
_entry.id   AF-A0A0F5JM54-F1
#
_cell.length_a   1.000
_cell.length_b   1.000
_cell.length_c   1.000
_cell.angle_alpha   90.00
_cell.angle_beta   90.00
_cell.angle_gamma   90.00
#
_symmetry.space_group_name_H-M   'P 1'
#
loop_
_entity.id
_entity.type
_entity.pdbx_description
1 polymer ?
#
loop_
_entity_poly.entity_id
_entity_poly.type
_entity_poly.pdbx_seq_one_letter_code
_entity_poly.pdbx_strand_id
1 'polypeptide(L)'
;MKAIKYIFSSLLLTATAANAQNIMTSSPYSMFGIGEIVTGLYGSNSAMGGVSTGMRHSSLINTENPAGLSGLDSCRLFAETSAFAKSESYKSKSGSSDAFSGNVSAFALAGRIMPRWYMAAGLTPYSSVGYYFQSTQPLEGSPNSYYTSTFEGYGGLSKVYLTNAFMLSKHLTVGVNLNYIFGNIKASENQGSMTVENKMYTNAFYADFGIQYHRNIAKDKSITLGAVYGYKQHLKMDNSTIITNGNVETEESDKSSSQYIPQYMGIGGSLVYRKWTYALDYKFQQYSSMISNDSRVKFKDAHEVRAGVCYFPNGYSSSSYWKRMSYKAGLDVSTPYMNISGQSGLSWRASLGFGLPVSNGQINAALFYDRTKLKNNTYQKDVIGITVTYTLSELFYKIKL
;
A
#
# COMPACT_ATOMS: atom_id res chain seq x y z
N MET A 1 2.49 -27.76 -19.93
CA MET A 1 3.30 -26.60 -20.38
C MET A 1 2.57 -25.71 -21.39
N LYS A 2 1.81 -26.26 -22.36
CA LYS A 2 1.07 -25.46 -23.36
C LYS A 2 -0.06 -24.59 -22.76
N ALA A 3 -0.85 -25.12 -21.83
CA ALA A 3 -1.96 -24.36 -21.20
C ALA A 3 -1.51 -23.11 -20.40
N ILE A 4 -0.37 -23.17 -19.71
CA ILE A 4 0.19 -22.03 -18.96
C ILE A 4 0.66 -20.93 -19.91
N LYS A 5 1.26 -21.29 -21.06
CA LYS A 5 1.61 -20.32 -22.11
C LYS A 5 0.39 -19.62 -22.68
N TYR A 6 -0.71 -20.34 -22.90
CA TYR A 6 -1.95 -19.73 -23.41
C TYR A 6 -2.62 -18.80 -22.40
N ILE A 7 -2.60 -19.14 -21.10
CA ILE A 7 -3.11 -18.26 -20.03
C ILE A 7 -2.24 -17.01 -19.89
N PHE A 8 -0.90 -17.15 -19.92
CA PHE A 8 0.00 -16.00 -19.86
C PHE A 8 -0.12 -15.11 -21.11
N SER A 9 -0.27 -15.73 -22.28
CA SER A 9 -0.47 -15.03 -23.55
C SER A 9 -1.83 -14.33 -23.63
N SER A 10 -2.90 -14.91 -23.08
CA SER A 10 -4.22 -14.26 -23.05
C SER A 10 -4.26 -13.12 -22.03
N LEU A 11 -3.53 -13.23 -20.91
CA LEU A 11 -3.39 -12.17 -19.92
C LEU A 11 -2.54 -11.00 -20.44
N LEU A 12 -1.53 -11.28 -21.28
CA LEU A 12 -0.72 -10.24 -21.93
C LEU A 12 -1.48 -9.53 -23.06
N LEU A 13 -2.31 -10.24 -23.85
CA LEU A 13 -3.07 -9.63 -24.94
C LEU A 13 -4.24 -8.74 -24.46
N THR A 14 -4.78 -8.97 -23.26
CA THR A 14 -5.80 -8.08 -22.69
C THR A 14 -5.21 -6.82 -22.07
N ALA A 15 -3.92 -6.83 -21.70
CA ALA A 15 -3.22 -5.67 -21.16
C ALA A 15 -2.97 -4.56 -22.22
N THR A 16 -2.92 -4.91 -23.51
CA THR A 16 -2.66 -3.95 -24.60
C THR A 16 -3.90 -3.22 -25.11
N ALA A 17 -5.11 -3.63 -24.71
CA ALA A 17 -6.38 -3.01 -25.13
C ALA A 17 -6.96 -2.03 -24.10
N ALA A 18 -6.40 -1.99 -22.88
CA ALA A 18 -6.76 -0.97 -21.90
C ALA A 18 -5.86 0.25 -22.13
N ASN A 19 -6.47 1.43 -22.32
CA ASN A 19 -5.78 2.69 -22.10
C ASN A 19 -5.36 2.73 -20.63
N ALA A 20 -4.21 2.15 -20.31
CA ALA A 20 -3.69 2.08 -18.96
C ALA A 20 -3.15 3.46 -18.56
N GLN A 21 -4.05 4.37 -18.22
CA GLN A 21 -3.68 5.47 -17.35
C GLN A 21 -3.18 4.84 -16.04
N ASN A 22 -2.01 5.26 -15.57
CA ASN A 22 -1.40 4.80 -14.31
C ASN A 22 -2.22 5.30 -13.12
N ILE A 23 -3.43 4.77 -12.97
CA ILE A 23 -4.39 5.19 -11.96
C ILE A 23 -4.26 4.23 -10.78
N MET A 24 -3.68 4.75 -9.72
CA MET A 24 -3.53 4.04 -8.45
C MET A 24 -4.79 4.16 -7.56
N THR A 25 -5.57 5.24 -7.72
CA THR A 25 -6.88 5.45 -7.08
C THR A 25 -7.77 6.31 -7.99
N SER A 26 -9.08 6.19 -7.85
CA SER A 26 -10.05 7.12 -8.46
C SER A 26 -10.99 7.73 -7.42
N SER A 27 -10.53 7.80 -6.16
CA SER A 27 -11.31 8.37 -5.06
C SER A 27 -11.33 9.90 -5.12
N PRO A 28 -12.51 10.55 -5.19
CA PRO A 28 -12.63 12.00 -5.00
C PRO A 28 -11.95 12.49 -3.71
N TYR A 29 -11.90 11.65 -2.69
CA TYR A 29 -11.29 11.98 -1.40
C TYR A 29 -9.77 11.95 -1.39
N SER A 30 -9.15 11.46 -2.47
CA SER A 30 -7.71 11.57 -2.67
C SER A 30 -7.28 13.03 -2.92
N MET A 31 -8.20 13.98 -3.09
CA MET A 31 -7.87 15.40 -3.20
C MET A 31 -7.32 16.01 -1.90
N PHE A 32 -7.52 15.36 -0.74
CA PHE A 32 -7.16 15.92 0.57
C PHE A 32 -5.79 15.43 1.06
N GLY A 33 -5.04 16.34 1.70
CA GLY A 33 -3.74 16.02 2.29
C GLY A 33 -2.69 15.66 1.23
N ILE A 34 -2.06 14.50 1.38
CA ILE A 34 -1.07 13.96 0.41
C ILE A 34 -1.68 12.90 -0.52
N GLY A 35 -3.01 12.75 -0.53
CA GLY A 35 -3.71 11.69 -1.23
C GLY A 35 -4.14 10.52 -0.35
N GLU A 36 -4.68 9.50 -1.01
CA GLU A 36 -5.03 8.24 -0.38
C GLU A 36 -3.76 7.42 -0.13
N ILE A 37 -3.57 7.01 1.13
CA ILE A 37 -2.39 6.23 1.51
C ILE A 37 -2.59 4.78 1.06
N VAL A 38 -1.56 4.26 0.40
CA VAL A 38 -1.59 2.91 -0.16
C VAL A 38 -1.23 1.92 0.95
N THR A 39 -2.18 1.10 1.39
CA THR A 39 -1.95 0.09 2.44
C THR A 39 -2.39 -1.32 2.01
N GLY A 40 -1.54 -2.31 2.30
CA GLY A 40 -1.88 -3.74 2.19
C GLY A 40 -2.13 -4.27 0.78
N LEU A 41 -1.81 -3.50 -0.28
CA LEU A 41 -2.00 -3.88 -1.69
C LEU A 41 -0.79 -4.59 -2.31
N TYR A 42 0.19 -5.00 -1.52
CA TYR A 42 1.40 -5.65 -2.02
C TYR A 42 1.96 -6.68 -1.04
N GLY A 43 2.84 -7.53 -1.56
CA GLY A 43 3.55 -8.53 -0.78
C GLY A 43 2.76 -9.82 -0.53
N SER A 44 3.50 -10.83 -0.08
CA SER A 44 3.00 -12.19 0.14
C SER A 44 1.91 -12.32 1.21
N ASN A 45 1.72 -11.30 2.06
CA ASN A 45 0.74 -11.31 3.16
C ASN A 45 -0.53 -10.51 2.85
N SER A 46 -0.69 -9.97 1.65
CA SER A 46 -1.93 -9.32 1.19
C SER A 46 -3.17 -10.21 1.37
N ALA A 47 -3.03 -11.52 1.15
CA ALA A 47 -4.08 -12.53 1.38
C ALA A 47 -4.36 -12.85 2.86
N MET A 48 -3.54 -12.35 3.78
CA MET A 48 -3.65 -12.56 5.23
C MET A 48 -4.09 -11.28 5.95
N GLY A 49 -4.89 -10.44 5.28
CA GLY A 49 -5.29 -9.14 5.82
C GLY A 49 -4.15 -8.13 5.94
N GLY A 50 -2.99 -8.39 5.31
CA GLY A 50 -1.84 -7.49 5.37
C GLY A 50 -1.07 -7.52 6.70
N VAL A 51 -1.20 -8.59 7.49
CA VAL A 51 -0.35 -8.82 8.67
C VAL A 51 1.13 -8.88 8.28
N SER A 52 1.98 -8.20 9.04
CA SER A 52 3.40 -8.03 8.74
C SER A 52 4.27 -7.86 9.98
N THR A 53 3.78 -7.28 11.07
CA THR A 53 4.59 -6.87 12.22
C THR A 53 5.32 -8.06 12.84
N GLY A 54 4.60 -9.15 13.11
CA GLY A 54 5.17 -10.39 13.63
C GLY A 54 5.54 -11.43 12.56
N MET A 55 5.43 -11.12 11.28
CA MET A 55 5.61 -12.11 10.21
C MET A 55 7.07 -12.34 9.86
N ARG A 56 7.43 -13.63 9.70
CA ARG A 56 8.79 -14.08 9.40
C ARG A 56 8.75 -15.37 8.58
N HIS A 57 9.39 -15.38 7.42
CA HIS A 57 9.48 -16.57 6.56
C HIS A 57 10.72 -16.53 5.67
N SER A 58 11.17 -17.69 5.19
CA SER A 58 12.42 -17.82 4.41
C SER A 58 12.39 -17.19 3.02
N SER A 59 11.19 -16.89 2.50
CA SER A 59 10.98 -16.23 1.22
C SER A 59 10.12 -14.96 1.33
N LEU A 60 9.94 -14.42 2.54
CA LEU A 60 9.15 -13.22 2.76
C LEU A 60 10.06 -11.99 2.89
N ILE A 61 9.98 -11.09 1.91
CA ILE A 61 10.57 -9.76 2.01
C ILE A 61 9.64 -8.89 2.87
N ASN A 62 9.90 -8.85 4.18
CA ASN A 62 9.12 -8.04 5.12
C ASN A 62 9.80 -6.69 5.36
N THR A 63 9.37 -5.66 4.64
CA THR A 63 9.87 -4.29 4.80
C THR A 63 8.99 -3.46 5.72
N GLU A 64 7.76 -3.88 5.99
CA GLU A 64 6.86 -3.22 6.95
C GLU A 64 7.37 -3.33 8.40
N ASN A 65 8.01 -4.46 8.75
CA ASN A 65 8.87 -4.56 9.92
C ASN A 65 10.29 -4.92 9.45
N PRO A 66 11.24 -3.95 9.44
CA PRO A 66 12.57 -4.19 8.88
C PRO A 66 13.32 -5.34 9.55
N ALA A 67 13.09 -5.61 10.84
CA ALA A 67 13.69 -6.75 11.54
C ALA A 67 13.25 -8.12 10.99
N GLY A 68 12.10 -8.17 10.30
CA GLY A 68 11.56 -9.36 9.65
C GLY A 68 12.44 -9.92 8.52
N LEU A 69 13.28 -9.09 7.88
CA LEU A 69 14.18 -9.53 6.80
C LEU A 69 15.17 -10.61 7.23
N SER A 70 15.53 -10.67 8.51
CA SER A 70 16.43 -11.71 9.02
C SER A 70 15.85 -13.13 8.92
N GLY A 71 14.55 -13.25 8.59
CA GLY A 71 13.91 -14.52 8.29
C GLY A 71 14.28 -15.13 6.94
N LEU A 72 14.83 -14.33 6.00
CA LEU A 72 15.15 -14.76 4.64
C LEU A 72 16.21 -15.89 4.63
N ASP A 73 16.13 -16.74 3.61
CA ASP A 73 17.16 -17.74 3.33
C ASP A 73 18.52 -17.04 3.14
N SER A 74 19.52 -17.50 3.87
CA SER A 74 20.84 -16.91 3.89
C SER A 74 21.63 -17.07 2.60
N CYS A 75 21.25 -18.00 1.72
CA CYS A 75 22.02 -18.35 0.52
C CYS A 75 21.39 -17.83 -0.77
N ARG A 76 20.26 -17.12 -0.67
CA ARG A 76 19.47 -16.67 -1.83
C ARG A 76 19.34 -15.15 -1.87
N LEU A 77 19.32 -14.63 -3.08
CA LEU A 77 18.78 -13.30 -3.36
C LEU A 77 17.32 -13.45 -3.76
N PHE A 78 16.54 -12.46 -3.35
CA PHE A 78 15.12 -12.38 -3.63
C PHE A 78 14.84 -11.12 -4.45
N ALA A 79 13.97 -11.26 -5.44
CA ALA A 79 13.38 -10.15 -6.16
C ALA A 79 11.86 -10.29 -6.10
N GLU A 80 11.18 -9.26 -5.64
CA GLU A 80 9.73 -9.23 -5.52
C GLU A 80 9.15 -8.10 -6.37
N THR A 81 8.10 -8.41 -7.13
CA THR A 81 7.27 -7.40 -7.79
C THR A 81 5.81 -7.68 -7.47
N SER A 82 5.04 -6.64 -7.18
CA SER A 82 3.61 -6.74 -6.90
C SER A 82 2.83 -5.82 -7.82
N ALA A 83 1.65 -6.28 -8.24
CA ALA A 83 0.68 -5.49 -8.97
C ALA A 83 -0.72 -5.76 -8.45
N PHE A 84 -1.63 -4.82 -8.67
CA PHE A 84 -3.02 -4.97 -8.31
C PHE A 84 -3.94 -4.47 -9.41
N ALA A 85 -5.18 -4.94 -9.37
CA ALA A 85 -6.31 -4.40 -10.12
C ALA A 85 -7.52 -4.36 -9.18
N LYS A 86 -8.26 -3.26 -9.16
CA LYS A 86 -9.41 -3.05 -8.29
C LYS A 86 -10.53 -2.31 -9.00
N SER A 87 -11.76 -2.68 -8.66
CA SER A 87 -12.98 -1.95 -8.97
C SER A 87 -13.47 -1.28 -7.70
N GLU A 88 -13.76 0.01 -7.79
CA GLU A 88 -14.11 0.88 -6.68
C GLU A 88 -15.48 1.49 -6.94
N SER A 89 -16.37 1.40 -5.96
CA SER A 89 -17.68 2.03 -5.97
C SER A 89 -17.77 3.04 -4.83
N TYR A 90 -18.05 4.29 -5.19
CA TYR A 90 -18.17 5.40 -4.27
C TYR A 90 -19.62 5.86 -4.21
N LYS A 91 -20.14 6.04 -2.99
CA LYS A 91 -21.48 6.59 -2.75
C LYS A 91 -21.40 7.71 -1.74
N SER A 92 -22.04 8.82 -2.07
CA SER A 92 -22.21 9.98 -1.20
C SER A 92 -23.64 10.49 -1.29
N LYS A 93 -23.98 11.54 -0.55
CA LYS A 93 -25.31 12.17 -0.64
C LYS A 93 -25.60 12.79 -2.01
N SER A 94 -24.56 13.17 -2.76
CA SER A 94 -24.68 13.86 -4.05
C SER A 94 -24.60 12.93 -5.26
N GLY A 95 -24.39 11.63 -5.06
CA GLY A 95 -24.37 10.65 -6.16
C GLY A 95 -23.49 9.44 -5.91
N SER A 96 -23.38 8.59 -6.94
CA SER A 96 -22.49 7.43 -6.99
C SER A 96 -21.55 7.50 -8.19
N SER A 97 -20.36 6.95 -8.03
CA SER A 97 -19.35 6.85 -9.08
C SER A 97 -18.64 5.50 -8.95
N ASP A 98 -18.39 4.86 -10.08
CA ASP A 98 -17.61 3.63 -10.15
C ASP A 98 -16.33 3.89 -10.94
N ALA A 99 -15.24 3.24 -10.53
CA ALA A 99 -13.95 3.39 -11.17
C ALA A 99 -13.17 2.09 -11.15
N PHE A 100 -12.27 1.94 -12.12
CA PHE A 100 -11.34 0.82 -12.20
C PHE A 100 -9.91 1.35 -12.16
N SER A 101 -9.09 0.77 -11.30
CA SER A 101 -7.70 1.17 -11.08
C SER A 101 -6.80 -0.06 -11.11
N GLY A 102 -5.59 0.09 -11.66
CA GLY A 102 -4.60 -0.99 -11.69
C GLY A 102 -3.20 -0.46 -11.89
N ASN A 103 -2.26 -0.95 -11.10
CA ASN A 103 -0.86 -0.54 -11.20
C ASN A 103 0.12 -1.55 -10.58
N VAL A 104 1.42 -1.30 -10.76
CA VAL A 104 2.48 -1.95 -9.99
C VAL A 104 2.49 -1.33 -8.59
N SER A 105 2.38 -2.16 -7.55
CA SER A 105 2.31 -1.72 -6.16
C SER A 105 3.61 -1.86 -5.38
N ALA A 106 4.58 -2.64 -5.87
CA ALA A 106 5.89 -2.74 -5.22
C ALA A 106 6.93 -3.36 -6.14
N PHE A 107 8.19 -2.94 -5.97
CA PHE A 107 9.37 -3.67 -6.41
C PHE A 107 10.39 -3.70 -5.28
N ALA A 108 11.02 -4.85 -5.03
CA ALA A 108 12.04 -4.99 -4.00
C ALA A 108 13.09 -6.05 -4.38
N LEU A 109 14.33 -5.81 -3.95
CA LEU A 109 15.43 -6.76 -3.94
C LEU A 109 15.87 -6.97 -2.50
N ALA A 110 16.13 -8.21 -2.09
CA ALA A 110 16.54 -8.51 -0.72
C ALA A 110 17.48 -9.70 -0.63
N GLY A 111 18.31 -9.72 0.42
CA GLY A 111 19.16 -10.87 0.72
C GLY A 111 20.02 -10.67 1.95
N ARG A 112 20.75 -11.72 2.31
CA ARG A 112 21.77 -11.67 3.35
C ARG A 112 23.08 -11.18 2.75
N ILE A 113 23.61 -10.09 3.29
CA ILE A 113 24.87 -9.48 2.82
C ILE A 113 26.05 -10.01 3.63
N MET A 114 25.90 -10.12 4.95
CA MET A 114 26.91 -10.68 5.85
C MET A 114 26.26 -11.62 6.89
N PRO A 115 27.02 -12.44 7.63
CA PRO A 115 26.49 -13.10 8.80
C PRO A 115 25.75 -12.13 9.72
N ARG A 116 24.48 -12.45 9.99
CA ARG A 116 23.59 -11.66 10.87
C ARG A 116 23.18 -10.29 10.31
N TRP A 117 23.52 -9.95 9.07
CA TRP A 117 23.11 -8.71 8.39
C TRP A 117 22.37 -9.00 7.09
N TYR A 118 21.14 -8.50 7.03
CA TYR A 118 20.24 -8.61 5.89
C TYR A 118 19.90 -7.21 5.40
N MET A 119 19.74 -7.09 4.08
CA MET A 119 19.37 -5.84 3.44
C MET A 119 18.26 -6.06 2.42
N ALA A 120 17.44 -5.04 2.23
CA ALA A 120 16.54 -4.93 1.10
C ALA A 120 16.54 -3.51 0.54
N ALA A 121 16.34 -3.37 -0.76
CA ALA A 121 16.12 -2.09 -1.41
C ALA A 121 14.88 -2.19 -2.30
N GLY A 122 14.06 -1.16 -2.34
CA GLY A 122 12.84 -1.22 -3.13
C GLY A 122 12.20 0.13 -3.40
N LEU A 123 11.16 0.08 -4.22
CA LEU A 123 10.33 1.20 -4.63
C LEU A 123 8.87 0.80 -4.44
N THR A 124 8.14 1.63 -3.70
CA THR A 124 6.69 1.47 -3.50
C THR A 124 6.01 2.83 -3.58
N PRO A 125 4.81 2.94 -4.15
CA PRO A 125 3.96 4.10 -3.94
C PRO A 125 3.60 4.23 -2.46
N TYR A 126 3.63 5.45 -1.95
CA TYR A 126 3.28 5.79 -0.57
C TYR A 126 1.84 6.33 -0.48
N SER A 127 1.52 7.28 -1.36
CA SER A 127 0.18 7.83 -1.50
C SER A 127 -0.16 8.05 -2.98
N SER A 128 -1.44 8.08 -3.27
CA SER A 128 -1.96 8.33 -4.62
C SER A 128 -3.02 9.42 -4.60
N VAL A 129 -2.98 10.27 -5.62
CA VAL A 129 -4.05 11.21 -5.96
C VAL A 129 -4.61 10.80 -7.31
N GLY A 130 -5.93 10.72 -7.38
CA GLY A 130 -6.65 10.28 -8.56
C GLY A 130 -8.14 10.54 -8.37
N TYR A 131 -8.64 11.57 -9.04
CA TYR A 131 -10.06 11.88 -9.06
C TYR A 131 -10.46 12.60 -10.34
N TYR A 132 -11.70 12.40 -10.73
CA TYR A 132 -12.35 13.12 -11.83
C TYR A 132 -13.82 13.30 -11.45
N PHE A 133 -14.29 14.53 -11.36
CA PHE A 133 -15.71 14.82 -11.19
C PHE A 133 -16.08 16.17 -11.79
N GLN A 134 -17.35 16.30 -12.17
CA GLN A 134 -17.92 17.54 -12.68
C GLN A 134 -18.90 18.10 -11.65
N SER A 135 -18.84 19.40 -11.43
CA SER A 135 -19.77 20.13 -10.57
C SER A 135 -20.46 21.21 -11.37
N THR A 136 -21.79 21.20 -11.36
CA THR A 136 -22.62 22.23 -12.00
C THR A 136 -23.14 23.17 -10.94
N GLN A 137 -22.76 24.44 -11.00
CA GLN A 137 -23.20 25.47 -10.08
C GLN A 137 -24.08 26.51 -10.80
N PRO A 138 -25.09 27.09 -10.13
CA PRO A 138 -25.87 28.17 -10.71
C PRO A 138 -24.98 29.40 -10.91
N LEU A 139 -25.14 30.05 -12.06
CA LEU A 139 -24.41 31.27 -12.39
C LEU A 139 -25.01 32.42 -11.57
N GLU A 140 -24.24 32.99 -10.62
CA GLU A 140 -24.70 34.12 -9.82
C GLU A 140 -25.09 35.29 -10.72
N GLY A 141 -26.30 35.83 -10.52
CA GLY A 141 -26.84 36.94 -11.31
C GLY A 141 -27.59 36.55 -12.59
N SER A 142 -27.65 35.26 -12.97
CA SER A 142 -28.47 34.78 -14.10
C SER A 142 -29.34 33.59 -13.69
N PRO A 143 -30.62 33.80 -13.33
CA PRO A 143 -31.54 32.71 -13.01
C PRO A 143 -31.61 31.69 -14.16
N ASN A 144 -31.58 30.40 -13.84
CA ASN A 144 -31.56 29.27 -14.78
C ASN A 144 -30.31 29.12 -15.66
N SER A 145 -29.25 29.89 -15.42
CA SER A 145 -27.94 29.64 -16.04
C SER A 145 -27.06 28.85 -15.09
N TYR A 146 -26.32 27.88 -15.61
CA TYR A 146 -25.39 27.06 -14.83
C TYR A 146 -24.02 27.05 -15.51
N TYR A 147 -22.95 26.99 -14.72
CA TYR A 147 -21.61 26.70 -15.24
C TYR A 147 -21.14 25.36 -14.68
N THR A 148 -20.47 24.59 -15.53
CA THR A 148 -19.90 23.28 -15.18
C THR A 148 -18.40 23.43 -15.00
N SER A 149 -17.92 23.11 -13.80
CA SER A 149 -16.51 23.04 -13.46
C SER A 149 -16.09 21.57 -13.45
N THR A 150 -14.99 21.26 -14.13
CA THR A 150 -14.39 19.91 -14.13
C THR A 150 -13.18 19.92 -13.21
N PHE A 151 -13.17 19.01 -12.23
CA PHE A 151 -12.10 18.86 -11.26
C PHE A 151 -11.35 17.56 -11.53
N GLU A 152 -10.06 17.67 -11.76
CA GLU A 152 -9.17 16.54 -12.01
C GLU A 152 -7.98 16.60 -11.07
N GLY A 153 -7.51 15.44 -10.61
CA GLY A 153 -6.26 15.37 -9.88
C GLY A 153 -5.58 14.05 -10.09
N TYR A 154 -4.26 14.09 -10.25
CA TYR A 154 -3.44 12.92 -10.51
C TYR A 154 -2.02 13.07 -9.91
N GLY A 155 -1.37 11.93 -9.70
CA GLY A 155 -0.02 11.86 -9.14
C GLY A 155 -0.02 11.20 -7.77
N GLY A 156 0.89 11.62 -6.90
CA GLY A 156 1.07 11.03 -5.58
C GLY A 156 2.54 11.01 -5.16
N LEU A 157 2.79 10.33 -4.04
CA LEU A 157 4.13 10.20 -3.48
C LEU A 157 4.63 8.78 -3.66
N SER A 158 5.87 8.64 -4.10
CA SER A 158 6.62 7.39 -4.17
C SER A 158 7.66 7.33 -3.06
N LYS A 159 8.02 6.12 -2.65
CA LYS A 159 8.98 5.83 -1.60
C LYS A 159 10.03 4.87 -2.15
N VAL A 160 11.28 5.33 -2.25
CA VAL A 160 12.44 4.45 -2.36
C VAL A 160 12.96 4.17 -0.97
N TYR A 161 13.34 2.94 -0.67
CA TYR A 161 13.82 2.57 0.66
C TYR A 161 15.02 1.65 0.61
N LEU A 162 15.83 1.74 1.66
CA LEU A 162 16.90 0.83 2.00
C LEU A 162 16.66 0.28 3.41
N THR A 163 16.26 -0.97 3.48
CA THR A 163 16.03 -1.71 4.72
C THR A 163 17.31 -2.40 5.17
N ASN A 164 17.64 -2.29 6.45
CA ASN A 164 18.73 -3.00 7.09
C ASN A 164 18.20 -3.75 8.31
N ALA A 165 18.59 -5.01 8.45
CA ALA A 165 18.25 -5.84 9.61
C ALA A 165 19.48 -6.53 10.19
N PHE A 166 19.65 -6.40 11.50
CA PHE A 166 20.79 -6.92 12.24
C PHE A 166 20.31 -7.86 13.35
N MET A 167 20.79 -9.10 13.32
CA MET A 167 20.50 -10.08 14.38
C MET A 167 21.43 -9.83 15.57
N LEU A 168 20.92 -9.21 16.64
CA LEU A 168 21.67 -8.95 17.88
C LEU A 168 21.89 -10.22 18.71
N SER A 169 20.99 -11.18 18.60
CA SER A 169 21.15 -12.53 19.15
C SER A 169 20.50 -13.56 18.22
N LYS A 170 20.50 -14.85 18.62
CA LYS A 170 19.78 -15.90 17.89
C LYS A 170 18.26 -15.68 17.86
N HIS A 171 17.73 -14.85 18.76
CA HIS A 171 16.30 -14.64 18.94
C HIS A 171 15.88 -13.20 18.68
N LEU A 172 16.76 -12.22 18.92
CA LEU A 172 16.46 -10.80 18.81
C LEU A 172 17.07 -10.21 17.55
N THR A 173 16.23 -9.57 16.74
CA THR A 173 16.63 -8.80 15.57
C THR A 173 16.11 -7.39 15.69
N VAL A 174 16.94 -6.42 15.29
CA VAL A 174 16.55 -5.03 15.10
C VAL A 174 16.70 -4.67 13.64
N GLY A 175 15.93 -3.70 13.18
CA GLY A 175 16.01 -3.22 11.81
C GLY A 175 15.63 -1.75 11.70
N VAL A 176 16.09 -1.16 10.61
CA VAL A 176 15.82 0.22 10.23
C VAL A 176 15.53 0.29 8.74
N ASN A 177 14.53 1.07 8.36
CA ASN A 177 14.26 1.49 7.00
C ASN A 177 14.72 2.93 6.84
N LEU A 178 15.57 3.17 5.85
CA LEU A 178 15.90 4.51 5.38
C LEU A 178 15.09 4.77 4.12
N ASN A 179 14.19 5.73 4.18
CA ASN A 179 13.24 6.02 3.12
C ASN A 179 13.52 7.40 2.52
N TYR A 180 13.42 7.51 1.20
CA TYR A 180 13.35 8.76 0.46
C TYR A 180 11.99 8.84 -0.22
N ILE A 181 11.17 9.77 0.24
CA ILE A 181 9.82 10.00 -0.28
C ILE A 181 9.89 11.18 -1.22
N PHE A 182 9.30 11.04 -2.40
CA PHE A 182 9.28 12.09 -3.42
C PHE A 182 8.06 11.93 -4.32
N GLY A 183 7.63 13.02 -4.93
CA GLY A 183 6.58 12.95 -5.94
C GLY A 183 5.97 14.30 -6.23
N ASN A 184 5.04 14.28 -7.17
CA ASN A 184 4.26 15.44 -7.57
C ASN A 184 2.78 15.10 -7.48
N ILE A 185 2.01 16.06 -7.01
CA ILE A 185 0.55 16.04 -7.02
C ILE A 185 0.11 17.20 -7.89
N LYS A 186 -0.79 16.92 -8.83
CA LYS A 186 -1.39 17.93 -9.68
C LYS A 186 -2.89 17.93 -9.45
N ALA A 187 -3.45 19.13 -9.31
CA ALA A 187 -4.88 19.37 -9.22
C ALA A 187 -5.25 20.43 -10.26
N SER A 188 -6.18 20.10 -11.16
CA SER A 188 -6.66 20.99 -12.21
C SER A 188 -8.15 21.25 -12.03
N GLU A 189 -8.53 22.51 -12.16
CA GLU A 189 -9.91 22.96 -12.22
C GLU A 189 -10.13 23.67 -13.55
N ASN A 190 -11.04 23.12 -14.36
CA ASN A 190 -11.40 23.69 -15.66
C ASN A 190 -12.81 24.28 -15.60
N GLN A 191 -12.90 25.57 -15.93
CA GLN A 191 -14.12 26.35 -16.01
C GLN A 191 -14.20 27.03 -17.40
N GLY A 192 -14.85 26.38 -18.36
CA GLY A 192 -15.01 26.92 -19.71
C GLY A 192 -13.67 27.02 -20.45
N SER A 193 -13.20 28.25 -20.72
CA SER A 193 -11.90 28.52 -21.37
C SER A 193 -10.76 28.78 -20.37
N MET A 194 -11.06 28.77 -19.07
CA MET A 194 -10.09 28.99 -18.00
C MET A 194 -9.75 27.67 -17.33
N THR A 195 -8.46 27.39 -17.18
CA THR A 195 -7.95 26.24 -16.43
C THR A 195 -6.96 26.73 -15.39
N VAL A 196 -7.14 26.30 -14.14
CA VAL A 196 -6.21 26.55 -13.05
C VAL A 196 -5.60 25.22 -12.63
N GLU A 197 -4.29 25.04 -12.88
CA GLU A 197 -3.53 23.86 -12.49
C GLU A 197 -2.58 24.19 -11.33
N ASN A 198 -2.78 23.53 -10.19
CA ASN A 198 -1.90 23.58 -9.04
C ASN A 198 -0.95 22.37 -9.08
N LYS A 199 0.36 22.62 -9.17
CA LYS A 199 1.42 21.62 -9.08
C LYS A 199 2.08 21.71 -7.71
N MET A 200 2.08 20.62 -6.96
CA MET A 200 2.77 20.48 -5.68
C MET A 200 3.86 19.43 -5.81
N TYR A 201 5.11 19.81 -5.51
CA TYR A 201 6.25 18.90 -5.45
C TYR A 201 6.78 18.79 -4.02
N THR A 202 7.16 17.60 -3.60
CA THR A 202 7.80 17.39 -2.30
C THR A 202 8.85 16.29 -2.37
N ASN A 203 9.84 16.39 -1.51
CA ASN A 203 10.74 15.31 -1.18
C ASN A 203 11.11 15.36 0.32
N ALA A 204 11.41 14.20 0.90
CA ALA A 204 11.90 14.11 2.28
C ALA A 204 12.59 12.79 2.55
N PHE A 205 13.57 12.83 3.45
CA PHE A 205 14.09 11.63 4.10
C PHE A 205 13.25 11.28 5.32
N TYR A 206 13.06 9.98 5.53
CA TYR A 206 12.26 9.43 6.61
C TYR A 206 12.86 8.11 7.07
N ALA A 207 12.84 7.80 8.37
CA ALA A 207 13.22 6.49 8.85
C ALA A 207 12.18 5.87 9.78
N ASP A 208 12.11 4.55 9.73
CA ASP A 208 11.29 3.76 10.63
C ASP A 208 12.06 2.55 11.14
N PHE A 209 11.66 2.07 12.30
CA PHE A 209 12.40 1.10 13.09
C PHE A 209 11.53 -0.11 13.37
N GLY A 210 12.18 -1.27 13.45
CA GLY A 210 11.53 -2.53 13.74
C GLY A 210 12.35 -3.38 14.67
N ILE A 211 11.66 -4.14 15.51
CA ILE A 211 12.26 -5.14 16.39
C ILE A 211 11.44 -6.42 16.24
N GLN A 212 12.12 -7.57 16.23
CA GLN A 212 11.48 -8.87 16.31
C GLN A 212 12.20 -9.79 17.30
N TYR A 213 11.41 -10.49 18.10
CA TYR A 213 11.84 -11.60 18.93
C TYR A 213 11.26 -12.91 18.35
N HIS A 214 12.12 -13.80 17.88
CA HIS A 214 11.76 -15.08 17.29
C HIS A 214 12.32 -16.23 18.12
N ARG A 215 11.49 -17.22 18.44
CA ARG A 215 11.91 -18.41 19.17
C ARG A 215 11.23 -19.68 18.65
N ASN A 216 12.02 -20.70 18.39
CA ASN A 216 11.53 -22.05 18.15
C ASN A 216 11.25 -22.72 19.51
N ILE A 217 9.98 -23.05 19.76
CA ILE A 217 9.54 -23.73 20.98
C ILE A 217 9.71 -25.25 20.81
N ALA A 218 9.40 -25.76 19.63
CA ALA A 218 9.58 -27.15 19.23
C ALA A 218 9.96 -27.22 17.74
N LYS A 219 10.21 -28.42 17.21
CA LYS A 219 10.57 -28.60 15.79
C LYS A 219 9.50 -28.09 14.82
N ASP A 220 8.23 -28.16 15.21
CA ASP A 220 7.05 -27.76 14.43
C ASP A 220 6.31 -26.57 15.05
N LYS A 221 6.91 -25.89 16.02
CA LYS A 221 6.28 -24.76 16.73
C LYS A 221 7.24 -23.62 16.94
N SER A 222 6.92 -22.44 16.39
CA SER A 222 7.69 -21.22 16.61
C SER A 222 6.78 -20.04 16.87
N ILE A 223 7.29 -19.09 17.66
CA ILE A 223 6.61 -17.84 17.97
C ILE A 223 7.49 -16.68 17.55
N THR A 224 6.88 -15.66 16.97
CA THR A 224 7.53 -14.40 16.64
C THR A 224 6.70 -13.27 17.21
N LEU A 225 7.32 -12.36 17.92
CA LEU A 225 6.74 -11.11 18.37
C LEU A 225 7.48 -9.97 17.68
N GLY A 226 6.77 -8.93 17.28
CA GLY A 226 7.33 -7.79 16.60
C GLY A 226 6.76 -6.47 17.12
N ALA A 227 7.56 -5.43 17.02
CA ALA A 227 7.15 -4.06 17.22
C ALA A 227 7.77 -3.18 16.12
N VAL A 228 7.05 -2.13 15.73
CA VAL A 228 7.50 -1.14 14.75
C VAL A 228 7.18 0.26 15.23
N TYR A 229 8.04 1.21 14.88
CA TYR A 229 7.85 2.63 15.18
C TYR A 229 8.35 3.48 14.02
N GLY A 230 7.52 4.40 13.58
CA GLY A 230 7.85 5.41 12.60
C GLY A 230 7.63 6.80 13.19
N TYR A 231 8.63 7.68 13.13
CA TYR A 231 8.51 9.02 13.71
C TYR A 231 7.75 9.99 12.80
N LYS A 232 7.38 11.16 13.32
CA LYS A 232 6.68 12.19 12.53
C LYS A 232 7.69 12.94 11.65
N GLN A 233 7.46 13.00 10.35
CA GLN A 233 8.33 13.71 9.42
C GLN A 233 7.61 14.91 8.79
N HIS A 234 8.27 16.07 8.81
CA HIS A 234 7.79 17.28 8.12
C HIS A 234 8.07 17.17 6.62
N LEU A 235 7.08 17.54 5.82
CA LEU A 235 7.14 17.63 4.37
C LEU A 235 6.95 19.08 3.97
N LYS A 236 7.98 19.66 3.33
CA LYS A 236 7.84 20.93 2.64
C LYS A 236 7.31 20.66 1.23
N MET A 237 6.26 21.36 0.83
CA MET A 237 5.66 21.24 -0.50
C MET A 237 5.91 22.56 -1.24
N ASP A 238 6.62 22.48 -2.35
CA ASP A 238 6.84 23.61 -3.24
C ASP A 238 5.69 23.66 -4.24
N ASN A 239 4.99 24.79 -4.29
CA ASN A 239 3.74 24.95 -5.03
C ASN A 239 3.95 25.89 -6.22
N SER A 240 3.39 25.54 -7.37
CA SER A 240 3.29 26.38 -8.55
C SER A 240 1.87 26.33 -9.08
N THR A 241 1.31 27.48 -9.43
CA THR A 241 -0.03 27.62 -9.99
C THR A 241 0.08 28.11 -11.42
N ILE A 242 -0.54 27.38 -12.34
CA ILE A 242 -0.58 27.70 -13.76
C ILE A 242 -2.01 28.06 -14.11
N ILE A 243 -2.21 29.29 -14.59
CA ILE A 243 -3.50 29.78 -15.04
C ILE A 243 -3.44 29.90 -16.55
N THR A 244 -4.29 29.11 -17.22
CA THR A 244 -4.48 29.16 -18.67
C THR A 244 -5.84 29.79 -18.96
N ASN A 245 -5.87 30.88 -19.72
CA ASN A 245 -7.10 31.51 -20.19
C ASN A 245 -7.04 31.70 -21.71
N GLY A 246 -7.73 30.84 -22.45
CA GLY A 246 -7.60 30.76 -23.91
C GLY A 246 -6.17 30.38 -24.33
N ASN A 247 -5.45 31.29 -25.00
CA ASN A 247 -4.08 31.06 -25.48
C ASN A 247 -3.01 31.66 -24.54
N VAL A 248 -3.40 32.31 -23.45
CA VAL A 248 -2.47 32.94 -22.50
C VAL A 248 -2.26 31.99 -21.33
N GLU A 249 -1.01 31.65 -21.05
CA GLU A 249 -0.58 30.85 -19.90
C GLU A 249 0.28 31.72 -18.98
N THR A 250 -0.06 31.77 -17.70
CA THR A 250 0.70 32.48 -16.66
C THR A 250 1.06 31.48 -15.58
N GLU A 251 2.35 31.39 -15.23
CA GLU A 251 2.83 30.57 -14.12
C GLU A 251 3.22 31.48 -12.95
N GLU A 252 2.58 31.25 -11.81
CA GLU A 252 2.90 31.91 -10.54
C GLU A 252 3.49 30.89 -9.56
N SER A 253 4.71 31.14 -9.10
CA SER A 253 5.29 30.35 -8.02
C SER A 253 4.68 30.81 -6.69
N ASP A 254 3.94 29.91 -6.07
CA ASP A 254 3.26 30.15 -4.81
C ASP A 254 4.16 29.94 -3.58
N LYS A 255 3.71 30.45 -2.42
CA LYS A 255 4.35 30.12 -1.14
C LYS A 255 4.34 28.61 -0.88
N SER A 256 5.47 28.09 -0.42
CA SER A 256 5.60 26.70 0.02
C SER A 256 4.60 26.37 1.14
N SER A 257 3.85 25.29 1.00
CA SER A 257 2.99 24.76 2.06
C SER A 257 3.71 23.67 2.86
N SER A 258 3.14 23.33 4.01
CA SER A 258 3.68 22.30 4.89
C SER A 258 2.69 21.17 5.08
N GLN A 259 3.21 19.96 5.13
CA GLN A 259 2.46 18.75 5.38
C GLN A 259 3.27 17.81 6.28
N TYR A 260 2.66 16.73 6.77
CA TYR A 260 3.34 15.77 7.63
C TYR A 260 3.10 14.33 7.22
N ILE A 261 4.13 13.52 7.35
CA ILE A 261 4.00 12.07 7.46
C ILE A 261 3.65 11.75 8.92
N PRO A 262 2.50 11.12 9.17
CA PRO A 262 2.09 10.73 10.51
C PRO A 262 3.08 9.75 11.14
N GLN A 263 3.36 9.95 12.43
CA GLN A 263 4.00 8.91 13.21
C GLN A 263 3.07 7.71 13.38
N TYR A 264 3.66 6.52 13.52
CA TYR A 264 2.93 5.29 13.81
C TYR A 264 3.69 4.40 14.79
N MET A 265 2.94 3.58 15.50
CA MET A 265 3.47 2.47 16.30
C MET A 265 2.64 1.22 16.04
N GLY A 266 3.29 0.07 16.03
CA GLY A 266 2.61 -1.20 15.84
C GLY A 266 3.22 -2.30 16.68
N ILE A 267 2.38 -3.22 17.13
CA ILE A 267 2.77 -4.44 17.80
C ILE A 267 2.05 -5.61 17.15
N GLY A 268 2.71 -6.76 17.10
CA GLY A 268 2.08 -7.93 16.51
C GLY A 268 2.88 -9.19 16.73
N GLY A 269 2.29 -10.30 16.32
CA GLY A 269 2.91 -11.60 16.52
C GLY A 269 2.41 -12.63 15.52
N SER A 270 3.24 -13.66 15.33
CA SER A 270 2.86 -14.86 14.59
C SER A 270 3.19 -16.12 15.37
N LEU A 271 2.33 -17.13 15.22
CA LEU A 271 2.51 -18.48 15.75
C LEU A 271 2.48 -19.44 14.57
N VAL A 272 3.60 -20.13 14.35
CA VAL A 272 3.67 -21.28 13.46
C VAL A 272 3.45 -22.53 14.30
N TYR A 273 2.45 -23.33 13.93
CA TYR A 273 2.19 -24.63 14.54
C TYR A 273 1.89 -25.66 13.45
N ARG A 274 2.79 -26.63 13.30
CA ARG A 274 2.77 -27.64 12.24
C ARG A 274 2.71 -26.99 10.86
N LYS A 275 1.53 -27.02 10.24
CA LYS A 275 1.25 -26.58 8.87
C LYS A 275 0.53 -25.23 8.85
N TRP A 276 0.22 -24.68 10.02
CA TRP A 276 -0.56 -23.48 10.17
C TRP A 276 0.31 -22.34 10.67
N THR A 277 0.09 -21.16 10.13
CA THR A 277 0.63 -19.89 10.64
C THR A 277 -0.55 -19.00 10.97
N TYR A 278 -0.60 -18.53 12.21
CA TYR A 278 -1.58 -17.55 12.69
C TYR A 278 -0.86 -16.25 12.98
N ALA A 279 -1.44 -15.11 12.64
CA ALA A 279 -0.85 -13.80 12.89
C ALA A 279 -1.91 -12.77 13.30
N LEU A 280 -1.50 -11.85 14.18
CA LEU A 280 -2.31 -10.78 14.68
C LEU A 280 -1.44 -9.54 14.88
N ASP A 281 -1.86 -8.41 14.32
CA ASP A 281 -1.19 -7.12 14.41
C ASP A 281 -2.18 -6.04 14.87
N TYR A 282 -1.66 -5.08 15.64
CA TYR A 282 -2.31 -3.83 15.99
C TYR A 282 -1.40 -2.67 15.57
N LYS A 283 -1.96 -1.68 14.87
CA LYS A 283 -1.26 -0.47 14.45
C LYS A 283 -2.05 0.77 14.85
N PHE A 284 -1.35 1.72 15.44
CA PHE A 284 -1.84 3.07 15.72
C PHE A 284 -1.08 4.06 14.84
N GLN A 285 -1.81 4.98 14.20
CA GLN A 285 -1.23 6.00 13.34
C GLN A 285 -1.85 7.37 13.60
N GLN A 286 -0.99 8.37 13.88
CA GLN A 286 -1.42 9.69 14.34
C GLN A 286 -1.72 10.65 13.18
N TYR A 287 -2.75 10.33 12.41
CA TYR A 287 -3.21 11.13 11.27
C TYR A 287 -3.66 12.54 11.65
N SER A 288 -4.03 12.81 12.91
CA SER A 288 -4.34 14.17 13.39
C SER A 288 -3.22 15.19 13.18
N SER A 289 -1.99 14.74 12.91
CA SER A 289 -0.86 15.60 12.58
C SER A 289 -0.87 16.13 11.15
N MET A 290 -1.69 15.58 10.25
CA MET A 290 -1.83 16.04 8.87
C MET A 290 -2.71 17.29 8.79
N ILE A 291 -2.41 18.14 7.81
CA ILE A 291 -3.12 19.38 7.53
C ILE A 291 -4.09 19.13 6.37
N SER A 292 -5.35 19.53 6.54
CA SER A 292 -6.34 19.57 5.46
C SER A 292 -6.41 20.97 4.88
N ASN A 293 -6.52 21.06 3.55
CA ASN A 293 -6.74 22.32 2.85
C ASN A 293 -8.23 22.73 2.84
N ASP A 294 -9.12 21.86 3.33
CA ASP A 294 -10.57 22.09 3.41
C ASP A 294 -11.06 21.96 4.86
N SER A 295 -11.80 22.97 5.33
CA SER A 295 -12.34 23.03 6.70
C SER A 295 -13.35 21.93 7.03
N ARG A 296 -14.00 21.33 6.01
CA ARG A 296 -14.99 20.26 6.14
C ARG A 296 -14.35 18.89 6.39
N VAL A 297 -13.08 18.75 6.04
CA VAL A 297 -12.32 17.50 6.16
C VAL A 297 -11.25 17.65 7.23
N LYS A 298 -11.27 16.76 8.21
CA LYS A 298 -10.26 16.70 9.26
C LYS A 298 -9.67 15.31 9.35
N PHE A 299 -8.37 15.23 9.58
CA PHE A 299 -7.70 13.97 9.81
C PHE A 299 -7.80 13.57 11.30
N LYS A 300 -8.10 12.30 11.55
CA LYS A 300 -8.22 11.71 12.89
C LYS A 300 -7.36 10.47 12.98
N ASP A 301 -6.80 10.25 14.17
CA ASP A 301 -5.95 9.10 14.43
C ASP A 301 -6.65 7.79 14.10
N ALA A 302 -5.88 6.86 13.52
CA ALA A 302 -6.38 5.58 13.07
C ALA A 302 -5.87 4.46 13.97
N HIS A 303 -6.78 3.58 14.33
CA HIS A 303 -6.52 2.30 14.96
C HIS A 303 -6.84 1.21 13.95
N GLU A 304 -5.93 0.25 13.80
CA GLU A 304 -6.03 -0.82 12.82
C GLU A 304 -5.68 -2.16 13.47
N VAL A 305 -6.52 -3.17 13.26
CA VAL A 305 -6.34 -4.53 13.75
C VAL A 305 -6.38 -5.48 12.56
N ARG A 306 -5.32 -6.25 12.37
CA ARG A 306 -5.20 -7.22 11.27
C ARG A 306 -5.01 -8.61 11.83
N ALA A 307 -5.76 -9.57 11.31
CA ALA A 307 -5.64 -10.98 11.66
C ALA A 307 -5.54 -11.83 10.39
N GLY A 308 -4.68 -12.84 10.41
CA GLY A 308 -4.43 -13.66 9.24
C GLY A 308 -4.07 -15.10 9.59
N VAL A 309 -4.44 -16.01 8.69
CA VAL A 309 -4.09 -17.43 8.77
C VAL A 309 -3.54 -17.92 7.44
N CYS A 310 -2.52 -18.77 7.51
CA CYS A 310 -1.95 -19.47 6.36
C CYS A 310 -1.84 -20.96 6.66
N TYR A 311 -2.37 -21.79 5.76
CA TYR A 311 -2.24 -23.24 5.78
C TYR A 311 -1.30 -23.70 4.66
N PHE A 312 -0.25 -24.44 5.03
CA PHE A 312 0.75 -24.98 4.12
C PHE A 312 0.92 -26.49 4.33
N PRO A 313 0.27 -27.34 3.51
CA PRO A 313 0.06 -28.75 3.84
C PRO A 313 1.34 -29.58 3.96
N ASN A 314 2.17 -29.71 2.93
CA ASN A 314 3.33 -30.62 2.95
C ASN A 314 4.62 -29.99 2.44
N GLY A 315 4.67 -28.67 2.32
CA GLY A 315 5.88 -28.03 1.81
C GLY A 315 6.15 -28.32 0.34
N TYR A 316 7.30 -27.85 -0.12
CA TYR A 316 7.75 -28.01 -1.51
C TYR A 316 8.17 -29.45 -1.87
N SER A 317 8.31 -30.35 -0.88
CA SER A 317 8.77 -31.74 -1.07
C SER A 317 7.67 -32.74 -1.47
N SER A 318 6.41 -32.31 -1.56
CA SER A 318 5.31 -33.19 -1.95
C SER A 318 5.22 -33.41 -3.47
N SER A 319 4.91 -34.64 -3.90
CA SER A 319 4.65 -34.98 -5.31
C SER A 319 3.38 -34.34 -5.87
N SER A 320 2.39 -34.03 -5.02
CA SER A 320 1.12 -33.42 -5.43
C SER A 320 1.21 -31.89 -5.45
N TYR A 321 0.86 -31.28 -6.58
CA TYR A 321 0.90 -29.82 -6.76
C TYR A 321 0.09 -29.05 -5.71
N TRP A 322 -1.14 -29.50 -5.41
CA TRP A 322 -2.03 -28.88 -4.41
C TRP A 322 -1.45 -28.89 -3.00
N LYS A 323 -0.67 -29.93 -2.66
CA LYS A 323 -0.02 -30.03 -1.35
C LYS A 323 1.20 -29.11 -1.19
N ARG A 324 1.67 -28.52 -2.30
CA ARG A 324 2.73 -27.50 -2.36
C ARG A 324 2.19 -26.07 -2.41
N MET A 325 0.87 -25.88 -2.44
CA MET A 325 0.25 -24.56 -2.38
C MET A 325 0.08 -24.10 -0.93
N SER A 326 0.18 -22.79 -0.71
CA SER A 326 -0.27 -22.18 0.55
C SER A 326 -1.66 -21.58 0.35
N TYR A 327 -2.52 -21.70 1.36
CA TYR A 327 -3.87 -21.17 1.39
C TYR A 327 -3.95 -20.12 2.49
N LYS A 328 -4.40 -18.91 2.16
CA LYS A 328 -4.33 -17.74 3.03
C LYS A 328 -5.71 -17.10 3.15
N ALA A 329 -6.01 -16.63 4.34
CA ALA A 329 -7.19 -15.83 4.62
C ALA A 329 -6.86 -14.79 5.68
N GLY A 330 -7.53 -13.65 5.65
CA GLY A 330 -7.38 -12.65 6.69
C GLY A 330 -8.40 -11.53 6.67
N LEU A 331 -8.45 -10.82 7.79
CA LEU A 331 -9.34 -9.72 8.07
C LEU A 331 -8.52 -8.52 8.55
N ASP A 332 -8.94 -7.34 8.16
CA ASP A 332 -8.40 -6.07 8.60
C ASP A 332 -9.57 -5.16 8.99
N VAL A 333 -9.50 -4.53 10.15
CA VAL A 333 -10.53 -3.63 10.66
C VAL A 333 -9.84 -2.37 11.16
N SER A 334 -10.26 -1.21 10.64
CA SER A 334 -9.66 0.06 10.97
C SER A 334 -10.68 1.19 11.13
N THR A 335 -10.31 2.19 11.91
CA THR A 335 -11.03 3.47 11.94
C THR A 335 -10.55 4.35 10.77
N PRO A 336 -11.45 4.86 9.92
CA PRO A 336 -11.08 5.75 8.83
C PRO A 336 -10.33 6.99 9.35
N TYR A 337 -9.21 7.32 8.71
CA TYR A 337 -8.38 8.46 9.10
C TYR A 337 -8.98 9.81 8.69
N MET A 338 -9.96 9.81 7.79
CA MET A 338 -10.59 11.02 7.29
C MET A 338 -11.99 11.17 7.87
N ASN A 339 -12.23 12.29 8.54
CA ASN A 339 -13.51 12.68 9.09
C ASN A 339 -14.12 13.79 8.22
N ILE A 340 -15.32 13.53 7.70
CA ILE A 340 -16.05 14.44 6.81
C ILE A 340 -17.25 14.98 7.57
N SER A 341 -17.34 16.31 7.71
CA SER A 341 -18.44 17.00 8.39
C SER A 341 -18.74 16.44 9.80
N GLY A 342 -17.68 16.13 10.55
CA GLY A 342 -17.77 15.61 11.91
C GLY A 342 -18.06 14.11 12.03
N GLN A 343 -18.38 13.42 10.93
CA GLN A 343 -18.77 12.01 10.96
C GLN A 343 -17.57 11.06 10.98
N SER A 344 -17.57 10.14 11.94
CA SER A 344 -16.66 8.99 11.96
C SER A 344 -17.28 7.78 11.26
N GLY A 345 -16.50 6.72 11.09
CA GLY A 345 -16.95 5.50 10.45
C GLY A 345 -16.14 4.28 10.83
N LEU A 346 -16.32 3.23 10.05
CA LEU A 346 -15.59 1.97 10.15
C LEU A 346 -15.13 1.55 8.75
N SER A 347 -13.90 1.07 8.68
CA SER A 347 -13.33 0.40 7.52
C SER A 347 -13.04 -1.05 7.88
N TRP A 348 -13.33 -1.97 6.96
CA TRP A 348 -12.90 -3.35 7.08
C TRP A 348 -12.55 -3.93 5.71
N ARG A 349 -11.64 -4.90 5.71
CA ARG A 349 -11.17 -5.63 4.55
C ARG A 349 -11.21 -7.13 4.86
N ALA A 350 -11.75 -7.91 3.94
CA ALA A 350 -11.62 -9.36 3.94
C ALA A 350 -10.76 -9.78 2.76
N SER A 351 -9.87 -10.74 2.98
CA SER A 351 -8.92 -11.21 1.98
C SER A 351 -8.80 -12.73 1.99
N LEU A 352 -8.68 -13.30 0.80
CA LEU A 352 -8.47 -14.72 0.55
C LEU A 352 -7.43 -14.87 -0.53
N GLY A 353 -6.58 -15.89 -0.45
CA GLY A 353 -5.57 -16.06 -1.49
C GLY A 353 -4.79 -17.34 -1.38
N PHE A 354 -3.88 -17.50 -2.32
CA PHE A 354 -3.04 -18.67 -2.43
C PHE A 354 -1.64 -18.32 -2.90
N GLY A 355 -0.65 -19.07 -2.40
CA GLY A 355 0.73 -19.01 -2.86
C GLY A 355 1.06 -20.24 -3.69
N LEU A 356 1.37 -20.04 -4.96
CA LEU A 356 1.72 -21.05 -5.95
C LEU A 356 3.25 -21.22 -6.03
N PRO A 357 3.77 -22.44 -5.86
CA PRO A 357 5.18 -22.72 -6.05
C PRO A 357 5.53 -22.67 -7.54
N VAL A 358 6.61 -21.97 -7.88
CA VAL A 358 7.21 -21.97 -9.22
C VAL A 358 8.70 -22.30 -9.12
N SER A 359 9.33 -22.70 -10.23
CA SER A 359 10.67 -23.32 -10.23
C SER A 359 11.70 -22.59 -9.37
N ASN A 360 11.74 -21.27 -9.44
CA ASN A 360 12.70 -20.44 -8.70
C ASN A 360 12.01 -19.42 -7.81
N GLY A 361 10.81 -19.70 -7.29
CA GLY A 361 10.10 -18.68 -6.52
C GLY A 361 8.67 -19.03 -6.15
N GLN A 362 7.88 -17.99 -5.89
CA GLN A 362 6.48 -18.11 -5.51
C GLN A 362 5.65 -17.02 -6.20
N ILE A 363 4.45 -17.37 -6.64
CA ILE A 363 3.41 -16.41 -7.01
C ILE A 363 2.38 -16.40 -5.89
N ASN A 364 2.13 -15.25 -5.26
CA ASN A 364 1.06 -15.06 -4.31
C ASN A 364 -0.06 -14.26 -4.98
N ALA A 365 -1.27 -14.82 -5.00
CA ALA A 365 -2.46 -14.13 -5.49
C ALA A 365 -3.45 -13.95 -4.33
N ALA A 366 -4.04 -12.77 -4.21
CA ALA A 366 -5.00 -12.41 -3.19
C ALA A 366 -6.21 -11.73 -3.82
N LEU A 367 -7.41 -12.20 -3.51
CA LEU A 367 -8.65 -11.47 -3.71
C LEU A 367 -8.99 -10.73 -2.41
N PHE A 368 -9.39 -9.48 -2.49
CA PHE A 368 -9.83 -8.70 -1.34
C PHE A 368 -11.12 -7.94 -1.64
N TYR A 369 -11.89 -7.72 -0.57
CA TYR A 369 -13.05 -6.84 -0.56
C TYR A 369 -12.93 -5.88 0.62
N ASP A 370 -12.98 -4.59 0.32
CA ASP A 370 -12.87 -3.51 1.30
C ASP A 370 -14.16 -2.74 1.35
N ARG A 371 -14.56 -2.37 2.56
CA ARG A 371 -15.69 -1.48 2.77
C ARG A 371 -15.37 -0.44 3.80
N THR A 372 -15.53 0.82 3.42
CA THR A 372 -15.45 1.97 4.32
C THR A 372 -16.80 2.67 4.36
N LYS A 373 -17.34 2.88 5.55
CA LYS A 373 -18.62 3.58 5.72
C LYS A 373 -18.54 4.59 6.84
N LEU A 374 -18.78 5.86 6.51
CA LEU A 374 -19.00 6.92 7.49
C LEU A 374 -20.47 6.96 7.91
N LYS A 375 -20.71 7.44 9.14
CA LYS A 375 -22.06 7.66 9.68
C LYS A 375 -22.88 8.60 8.78
N ASN A 376 -24.21 8.48 8.88
CA ASN A 376 -25.19 9.24 8.10
C ASN A 376 -25.07 9.09 6.57
N ASN A 377 -24.42 8.02 6.09
CA ASN A 377 -24.14 7.77 4.68
C ASN A 377 -23.45 8.97 3.99
N THR A 378 -22.65 9.74 4.75
CA THR A 378 -21.88 10.86 4.19
C THR A 378 -20.87 10.36 3.16
N TYR A 379 -20.31 9.18 3.39
CA TYR A 379 -19.38 8.52 2.49
C TYR A 379 -19.47 7.00 2.67
N GLN A 380 -19.55 6.29 1.55
CA GLN A 380 -19.36 4.86 1.47
C GLN A 380 -18.45 4.53 0.30
N LYS A 381 -17.47 3.66 0.54
CA LYS A 381 -16.57 3.10 -0.46
C LYS A 381 -16.62 1.58 -0.36
N ASP A 382 -16.90 0.94 -1.48
CA ASP A 382 -16.81 -0.51 -1.64
C ASP A 382 -15.75 -0.80 -2.71
N VAL A 383 -14.76 -1.64 -2.40
CA VAL A 383 -13.69 -2.01 -3.32
C VAL A 383 -13.60 -3.51 -3.42
N ILE A 384 -13.55 -4.04 -4.63
CA ILE A 384 -13.16 -5.44 -4.88
C ILE A 384 -11.90 -5.43 -5.73
N GLY A 385 -10.90 -6.20 -5.33
CA GLY A 385 -9.64 -6.20 -6.06
C GLY A 385 -8.85 -7.48 -5.92
N ILE A 386 -7.87 -7.62 -6.81
CA ILE A 386 -6.93 -8.71 -6.86
C ILE A 386 -5.52 -8.13 -6.78
N THR A 387 -4.68 -8.74 -5.96
CA THR A 387 -3.24 -8.48 -5.87
C THR A 387 -2.49 -9.71 -6.32
N VAL A 388 -1.44 -9.52 -7.12
CA VAL A 388 -0.52 -10.57 -7.53
C VAL A 388 0.89 -10.14 -7.21
N THR A 389 1.60 -10.97 -6.45
CA THR A 389 3.00 -10.78 -6.08
C THR A 389 3.82 -11.93 -6.62
N TYR A 390 4.84 -11.62 -7.40
CA TYR A 390 5.83 -12.58 -7.86
C TYR A 390 7.13 -12.38 -7.07
N THR A 391 7.56 -13.43 -6.38
CA THR A 391 8.82 -13.45 -5.64
C THR A 391 9.75 -14.47 -6.31
N LEU A 392 10.77 -13.98 -7.00
CA LEU A 392 11.89 -14.77 -7.50
C LEU A 392 12.91 -14.97 -6.36
N SER A 393 13.51 -16.15 -6.31
CA SER A 393 14.59 -16.51 -5.40
C SER A 393 15.68 -17.24 -6.16
N GLU A 394 16.86 -16.65 -6.20
CA GLU A 394 18.01 -17.19 -6.92
C GLU A 394 19.14 -17.48 -5.95
N LEU A 395 19.86 -18.57 -6.19
CA LEU A 395 20.95 -18.99 -5.32
C LEU A 395 22.16 -18.10 -5.62
N PHE A 396 22.55 -17.27 -4.66
CA PHE A 396 23.54 -16.21 -4.89
C PHE A 396 24.93 -16.58 -4.38
N TYR A 397 25.03 -17.33 -3.28
CA TYR A 397 26.32 -17.79 -2.75
C TYR A 397 26.26 -19.22 -2.17
N LYS A 398 27.26 -20.04 -2.57
CA LYS A 398 27.75 -21.24 -1.85
C LYS A 398 29.09 -20.87 -1.20
N ILE A 399 29.12 -20.06 -0.14
CA ILE A 399 30.36 -19.86 0.62
C ILE A 399 30.18 -20.55 1.97
N LYS A 400 30.98 -21.59 2.20
CA LYS A 400 31.27 -22.11 3.54
C LYS A 400 31.97 -20.98 4.30
N LEU A 401 31.24 -20.30 5.19
CA LEU A 401 31.82 -19.48 6.25
C LEU A 401 31.73 -20.26 7.56
#